data_AF-A0AAE9Z9T1-F1
#
_entry.id   AF-A0AAE9Z9T1-F1
#
_cell.length_a   1.000
_cell.length_b   1.000
_cell.length_c   1.000
_cell.angle_alpha   90.00
_cell.angle_beta   90.00
_cell.angle_gamma   90.00
#
_symmetry.space_group_name_H-M   'P 1'
#
loop_
_entity.id
_entity.type
_entity.pdbx_description
1 polymer ?
#
loop_
_entity_poly.entity_id
_entity_poly.type
_entity_poly.pdbx_seq_one_letter_code
_entity_poly.pdbx_strand_id
1 'polypeptide(L)' 'MSIKLFEQKDLEALKALKSHPDFYNRFDIVEIQRELKLDFSTAACLKDFAIKNGLLRRDKEIKTLVHFKI' A
#
# COMPACT_ATOMS: atom_id res chain seq x y z
N MET A 1 -9.47 -24.42 -4.13
CA MET A 1 -10.01 -23.05 -4.09
C MET A 1 -8.87 -22.08 -4.40
N SER A 2 -8.78 -21.58 -5.63
CA SER A 2 -7.78 -20.57 -5.97
C SER A 2 -8.31 -19.22 -5.51
N ILE A 3 -7.82 -18.73 -4.38
CA ILE A 3 -8.16 -17.40 -3.88
C ILE A 3 -7.49 -16.39 -4.83
N LYS A 4 -8.19 -15.97 -5.89
CA LYS A 4 -7.77 -14.82 -6.70
C LYS A 4 -7.99 -13.57 -5.86
N LEU A 5 -6.99 -13.20 -5.07
CA LEU A 5 -7.05 -12.06 -4.14
C LEU A 5 -6.97 -10.71 -4.83
N PHE A 6 -6.33 -10.62 -6.00
CA PHE A 6 -6.21 -9.42 -6.83
C PHE A 6 -5.91 -9.82 -8.29
N GLU A 7 -6.22 -8.95 -9.24
CA GLU A 7 -5.95 -9.14 -10.66
C GLU A 7 -4.63 -8.50 -11.09
N GLN A 8 -4.07 -8.93 -12.22
CA GLN A 8 -2.80 -8.38 -12.73
C GLN A 8 -2.90 -6.87 -13.04
N LYS A 9 -4.08 -6.41 -13.48
CA LYS A 9 -4.39 -5.00 -13.68
C LYS A 9 -4.24 -4.17 -12.40
N ASP A 10 -4.54 -4.76 -11.23
CA ASP A 10 -4.46 -4.06 -9.95
C ASP A 10 -3.00 -3.83 -9.56
N LEU A 11 -2.14 -4.79 -9.87
CA LEU A 11 -0.69 -4.66 -9.69
C LEU A 11 -0.10 -3.58 -10.61
N GLU A 12 -0.52 -3.53 -11.87
CA GLU A 12 -0.07 -2.51 -12.81
C GLU A 12 -0.53 -1.10 -12.40
N ALA A 13 -1.79 -0.96 -11.98
CA ALA A 13 -2.31 0.30 -11.48
C ALA A 13 -1.62 0.73 -10.18
N LEU A 14 -1.28 -0.19 -9.28
CA LEU A 14 -0.45 0.12 -8.10
C LEU A 14 0.94 0.64 -8.50
N LYS A 15 1.57 0.02 -9.51
CA LYS A 15 2.86 0.50 -10.04
C LYS A 15 2.75 1.89 -10.66
N ALA A 16 1.65 2.15 -11.38
CA ALA A 16 1.37 3.46 -11.97
C ALA A 16 1.19 4.53 -10.88
N LEU A 17 0.44 4.23 -9.81
CA LEU A 17 0.29 5.10 -8.65
C LEU A 17 1.64 5.39 -7.98
N LYS A 18 2.50 4.39 -7.83
CA LYS A 18 3.86 4.58 -7.29
C LYS A 18 4.73 5.47 -8.18
N SER A 19 4.54 5.43 -9.49
CA SER A 19 5.28 6.28 -10.40
C SER A 19 4.85 7.74 -10.33
N HIS A 20 3.72 8.03 -9.66
CA HIS A 20 3.21 9.37 -9.50
C HIS A 20 4.02 10.11 -8.42
N PRO A 21 4.71 11.21 -8.76
CA PRO A 21 5.56 11.95 -7.82
C PRO A 21 4.77 12.75 -6.77
N ASP A 22 3.44 12.71 -6.78
CA ASP A 22 2.59 13.28 -5.72
C ASP A 22 2.28 12.25 -4.63
N PHE A 23 2.39 10.95 -4.95
CA PHE A 23 2.17 9.83 -4.05
C PHE A 23 3.45 9.46 -3.29
N TYR A 24 4.13 10.47 -2.72
CA TYR A 24 5.34 10.22 -1.93
C TYR A 24 5.01 9.55 -0.60
N ASN A 25 5.38 8.28 -0.54
CA ASN A 25 5.91 7.60 0.65
C ASN A 25 4.91 7.11 1.71
N ARG A 26 3.60 7.37 1.58
CA ARG A 26 2.56 6.73 2.39
C ARG A 26 1.61 5.96 1.49
N PHE A 27 1.88 4.68 1.28
CA PHE A 27 0.91 3.81 0.61
C PHE A 27 -0.08 3.30 1.66
N ASP A 28 -1.07 4.12 1.97
CA ASP A 28 -2.15 3.72 2.87
C ASP A 28 -3.13 2.78 2.17
N ILE A 29 -3.71 1.82 2.91
CA ILE A 29 -4.66 0.86 2.32
C ILE A 29 -5.87 1.63 1.78
N VAL A 30 -6.27 2.71 2.45
CA VAL A 30 -7.39 3.56 2.06
C VAL A 30 -7.15 4.27 0.72
N GLU A 31 -5.92 4.73 0.45
CA GLU A 31 -5.57 5.32 -0.85
C GLU A 31 -5.62 4.28 -1.96
N ILE A 32 -5.06 3.09 -1.71
CA ILE A 32 -5.12 1.96 -2.65
C ILE A 32 -6.58 1.59 -2.95
N GLN A 33 -7.43 1.52 -1.93
CA GLN A 33 -8.85 1.25 -2.13
C GLN A 33 -9.55 2.35 -2.95
N ARG A 34 -9.25 3.63 -2.68
CA ARG A 34 -9.87 4.76 -3.37
C ARG A 34 -9.46 4.80 -4.85
N GLU A 35 -8.16 4.70 -5.11
CA GLU A 35 -7.61 4.85 -6.46
C GLU A 35 -7.91 3.64 -7.34
N LEU A 36 -7.79 2.43 -6.78
CA LEU A 36 -8.05 1.19 -7.52
C LEU A 36 -9.51 0.71 -7.41
N LYS A 37 -10.35 1.39 -6.61
CA LYS A 37 -11.74 0.98 -6.31
C LYS A 37 -11.83 -0.48 -5.86
N LEU A 38 -10.94 -0.87 -4.96
CA LEU A 38 -10.83 -2.24 -4.43
C LEU A 38 -11.43 -2.37 -3.03
N ASP A 39 -11.88 -3.58 -2.71
CA ASP A 39 -12.22 -3.97 -1.35
C ASP A 39 -11.01 -3.92 -0.43
N PHE A 40 -11.26 -3.75 0.87
CA PHE A 40 -10.23 -3.63 1.89
C PHE A 40 -9.30 -4.84 1.90
N SER A 41 -9.87 -6.05 1.84
CA SER A 41 -9.11 -7.30 1.83
C SER A 41 -8.18 -7.40 0.62
N THR A 42 -8.67 -6.98 -0.55
CA THR A 42 -7.91 -6.99 -1.81
C THR A 42 -6.79 -5.95 -1.78
N ALA A 43 -7.09 -4.73 -1.35
CA ALA A 43 -6.11 -3.65 -1.20
C ALA A 43 -5.03 -3.99 -0.15
N ALA A 44 -5.41 -4.61 0.97
CA ALA A 44 -4.48 -5.07 1.99
C ALA A 44 -3.54 -6.17 1.45
N CYS A 45 -4.08 -7.13 0.70
CA CYS A 45 -3.29 -8.18 0.08
C CYS A 45 -2.32 -7.60 -0.97
N LEU A 46 -2.81 -6.68 -1.81
CA LEU A 46 -2.03 -6.02 -2.84
C LEU A 46 -0.89 -5.19 -2.22
N LYS A 47 -1.15 -4.48 -1.12
CA LYS A 47 -0.14 -3.76 -0.33
C LYS A 47 0.91 -4.71 0.23
N ASP A 48 0.51 -5.80 0.88
CA ASP A 48 1.45 -6.78 1.44
C ASP A 48 2.31 -7.43 0.34
N PHE A 49 1.70 -7.78 -0.80
CA PHE A 49 2.40 -8.30 -1.96
C PHE A 49 3.41 -7.28 -2.50
N ALA A 50 3.02 -6.02 -2.63
CA ALA A 50 3.90 -4.98 -3.12
C ALA A 50 5.05 -4.67 -2.14
N ILE A 51 4.81 -4.76 -0.83
CA ILE A 51 5.86 -4.70 0.18
C ILE A 51 6.83 -5.89 0.03
N LYS A 52 6.31 -7.11 -0.09
CA LYS A 52 7.11 -8.33 -0.25
C LYS A 52 7.97 -8.32 -1.51
N ASN A 53 7.48 -7.74 -2.59
CA ASN A 53 8.21 -7.59 -3.85
C ASN A 53 9.12 -6.35 -3.88
N GLY A 54 9.22 -5.60 -2.78
CA GLY A 54 10.03 -4.37 -2.71
C GLY A 54 9.49 -3.22 -3.58
N LEU A 55 8.26 -3.32 -4.08
CA LEU A 55 7.57 -2.22 -4.77
C LEU A 55 7.22 -1.13 -3.78
N LEU A 56 6.78 -1.47 -2.58
CA LEU A 56 6.49 -0.53 -1.50
C LEU A 56 7.48 -0.70 -0.35
N ARG A 57 7.93 0.41 0.23
CA ARG A 57 8.61 0.34 1.53
C ARG A 57 7.53 0.22 2.58
N ARG A 58 7.68 -0.72 3.52
CA ARG A 58 6.91 -0.64 4.78
C ARG A 58 7.18 0.74 5.35
N ASP A 59 6.14 1.54 5.53
CA ASP A 59 6.20 2.67 6.43
C ASP A 59 6.86 2.16 7.71
N LYS A 60 8.10 2.61 7.95
CA LYS A 60 8.69 2.47 9.26
C LYS A 60 7.75 3.25 10.13
N GLU A 61 6.96 2.55 10.94
CA GLU A 61 6.24 3.10 12.08
C GLU A 61 7.08 4.26 12.60
N ILE A 62 6.61 5.49 12.38
CA ILE A 62 7.26 6.64 12.98
C ILE A 62 7.02 6.39 14.45
N LYS A 63 8.02 5.82 15.12
CA LYS A 63 8.17 5.91 16.56
C LYS A 63 8.32 7.40 16.82
N THR A 64 7.20 8.11 16.85
CA THR A 64 7.11 9.37 17.56
C THR A 64 7.32 8.96 19.01
N LEU A 65 8.60 8.83 19.39
CA LEU A 65 9.03 8.87 20.77
C LEU A 65 8.61 10.26 21.22
N VAL A 66 7.38 10.35 21.73
CA VAL A 66 6.90 11.53 22.43
C VAL A 66 7.79 11.59 23.67
N HIS A 67 8.87 12.35 23.58
CA HIS A 67 9.75 12.62 24.69
C HIS A 67 8.97 13.55 25.62
N PHE A 68 8.07 12.97 26.43
CA PHE A 68 7.46 13.69 27.54
C PHE A 68 8.58 13.97 28.53
N LYS A 69 9.09 15.20 28.47
CA LYS A 69 9.88 15.79 29.55
C LYS A 69 8.88 16.13 30.66
N ILE A 70 8.91 15.34 31.73
CA ILE A 70 8.33 15.71 33.03
C ILE A 70 9.39 16.47 33.81
#